data_AF-A0A7X8KVL7-F1
#
_entry.id   AF-A0A7X8KVL7-F1
#
_cell.length_a   1.000
_cell.length_b   1.000
_cell.length_c   1.000
_cell.angle_alpha   90.00
_cell.angle_beta   90.00
_cell.angle_gamma   90.00
#
_symmetry.space_group_name_H-M   'P 1'
#
loop_
_entity.id
_entity.type
_entity.pdbx_description
1 polymer ?
#
loop_
_entity_poly.entity_id
_entity_poly.type
_entity_poly.pdbx_seq_one_letter_code
_entity_poly.pdbx_strand_id
1 'polypeptide(L)'
;MAYYQVNLRDMIAELGEEETKNILSSYLCPKNADIEYFLKNKAIEFAKQGIAATHLVFTDLREVPVLIGYFALSNKTIHISKRALNYNYQRRIKRFATPYDSGYMLSTLLIAQLGKNFTNEYNKLITGDELLKMALDKVKQLGHHPPGYVISANFFYTHKLPKPST
;
A
#
# COMPACT_ATOMS: atom_id res chain seq x y z
N MET A 1 -7.06 -15.96 12.96
CA MET A 1 -7.42 -14.63 13.48
C MET A 1 -8.29 -13.93 12.45
N ALA A 2 -9.31 -13.18 12.85
CA ALA A 2 -10.07 -12.35 11.91
C ALA A 2 -9.40 -10.99 11.78
N TYR A 3 -9.27 -10.49 10.56
CA TYR A 3 -8.71 -9.17 10.28
C TYR A 3 -9.77 -8.27 9.67
N TYR A 4 -9.78 -7.00 10.08
CA TYR A 4 -10.62 -5.99 9.46
C TYR A 4 -9.78 -4.77 9.07
N GLN A 5 -10.18 -4.16 7.97
CA GLN A 5 -9.47 -3.05 7.34
C GLN A 5 -10.32 -1.79 7.45
N VAL A 6 -9.71 -0.70 7.88
CA VAL A 6 -10.36 0.61 7.95
C VAL A 6 -9.63 1.58 7.02
N ASN A 7 -10.36 2.24 6.13
CA ASN A 7 -9.79 3.32 5.33
C ASN A 7 -9.57 4.53 6.24
N LEU A 8 -8.36 5.08 6.23
CA LEU A 8 -8.00 6.20 7.09
C LEU A 8 -8.87 7.44 6.84
N ARG A 9 -9.30 7.68 5.60
CA ARG A 9 -10.19 8.80 5.26
C ARG A 9 -11.56 8.65 5.93
N ASP A 10 -12.09 7.43 5.97
CA ASP A 10 -13.38 7.14 6.61
C ASP A 10 -13.25 7.26 8.13
N MET A 11 -12.15 6.76 8.71
CA MET A 11 -11.86 6.94 10.15
C MET A 11 -11.77 8.42 10.55
N ILE A 12 -11.12 9.26 9.73
CA ILE A 12 -11.06 10.71 9.98
C ILE A 12 -12.46 11.33 9.94
N ALA A 13 -13.32 10.89 9.01
CA ALA A 13 -14.68 11.40 8.87
C ALA A 13 -15.57 11.01 10.06
N GLU A 14 -15.38 9.81 10.60
CA GLU A 14 -16.20 9.27 11.70
C GLU A 14 -15.71 9.71 13.09
N LEU A 15 -14.40 9.68 13.34
CA LEU A 15 -13.81 9.93 14.67
C LEU A 15 -13.25 11.36 14.82
N GLY A 16 -13.02 12.06 13.72
CA GLY A 16 -12.29 13.32 13.71
C GLY A 16 -10.76 13.13 13.67
N GLU A 17 -10.06 14.22 13.34
CA GLU A 17 -8.62 14.18 13.10
C GLU A 17 -7.79 13.93 14.36
N GLU A 18 -8.16 14.53 15.50
CA GLU A 18 -7.43 14.36 16.76
C GLU A 18 -7.50 12.93 17.28
N GLU A 19 -8.68 12.33 17.31
CA GLU A 19 -8.83 10.95 17.78
C GLU A 19 -8.13 9.96 16.85
N THR A 20 -8.22 10.20 15.54
CA THR A 20 -7.43 9.43 14.56
C THR A 20 -5.93 9.54 14.85
N LYS A 21 -5.41 10.75 15.12
CA LYS A 21 -3.98 10.94 15.48
C LYS A 21 -3.61 10.17 16.74
N ASN A 22 -4.47 10.15 17.77
CA ASN A 22 -4.24 9.39 18.99
C ASN A 22 -4.06 7.90 18.70
N ILE A 23 -4.94 7.32 17.88
CA ILE A 23 -4.83 5.92 17.45
C ILE A 23 -3.51 5.66 16.71
N LEU A 24 -3.16 6.52 15.73
CA LEU A 24 -1.94 6.36 14.93
C LEU A 24 -0.65 6.56 15.76
N SER A 25 -0.70 7.38 16.81
CA SER A 25 0.46 7.66 17.68
C SER A 25 0.99 6.40 18.38
N SER A 26 0.12 5.42 18.61
CA SER A 26 0.45 4.12 19.23
C SER A 26 1.24 3.18 18.32
N TYR A 27 1.37 3.49 17.03
CA TYR A 27 2.08 2.66 16.07
C TYR A 27 3.60 2.70 16.29
N LEU A 28 4.28 1.57 16.18
CA LEU A 28 5.74 1.48 16.30
C LEU A 28 6.29 0.59 15.19
N CYS A 29 7.35 1.03 14.51
CA CYS A 29 8.08 0.20 13.54
C CYS A 29 9.60 0.43 13.66
N PRO A 30 10.29 -0.28 14.57
CA PRO A 30 11.71 -0.08 14.80
C PRO A 30 12.58 -0.53 13.62
N LYS A 31 12.02 -1.33 12.71
CA LYS A 31 12.74 -1.84 11.53
C LYS A 31 12.86 -0.79 10.41
N ASN A 32 11.99 0.21 10.39
CA ASN A 32 12.01 1.26 9.39
C ASN A 32 11.30 2.52 9.91
N ALA A 33 12.09 3.53 10.25
CA ALA A 33 11.60 4.80 10.78
C ALA A 33 10.73 5.57 9.78
N ASP A 34 10.95 5.42 8.47
CA ASP A 34 10.14 6.10 7.45
C ASP A 34 8.70 5.58 7.42
N ILE A 35 8.51 4.27 7.64
CA ILE A 35 7.19 3.62 7.72
C ILE A 35 6.40 4.16 8.91
N GLU A 36 7.06 4.31 10.06
CA GLU A 36 6.45 4.88 11.26
C GLU A 36 6.18 6.37 11.10
N TYR A 37 7.17 7.12 10.62
CA TYR A 37 7.08 8.56 10.40
C TYR A 37 5.94 8.90 9.45
N PHE A 38 5.80 8.16 8.34
CA PHE A 38 4.69 8.35 7.42
C PHE A 38 3.34 8.21 8.12
N LEU A 39 3.14 7.11 8.86
CA LEU A 39 1.83 6.83 9.44
C LEU A 39 1.45 7.92 10.45
N LYS A 40 2.39 8.31 11.32
CA LYS A 40 2.16 9.30 12.36
C LYS A 40 2.04 10.73 11.84
N ASN A 41 2.76 11.09 10.77
CA ASN A 41 2.94 12.51 10.39
C ASN A 41 2.40 12.87 9.00
N LYS A 42 2.19 11.91 8.10
CA LYS A 42 1.85 12.18 6.69
C LYS A 42 0.56 11.52 6.23
N ALA A 43 0.21 10.36 6.79
CA ALA A 43 -0.90 9.55 6.29
C ALA A 43 -2.25 10.29 6.29
N ILE A 44 -2.54 11.08 7.33
CA ILE A 44 -3.78 11.87 7.43
C ILE A 44 -3.86 12.90 6.30
N GLU A 45 -2.82 13.71 6.13
CA GLU A 45 -2.78 14.72 5.07
C GLU A 45 -2.85 14.08 3.68
N PHE A 46 -2.16 12.96 3.48
CA PHE A 46 -2.20 12.23 2.21
C PHE A 46 -3.59 11.63 1.92
N ALA A 47 -4.31 11.18 2.94
CA ALA A 47 -5.67 10.67 2.80
C ALA A 47 -6.68 11.80 2.50
N LYS A 48 -6.53 12.96 3.13
CA LYS A 48 -7.36 14.16 2.87
C LYS A 48 -7.16 14.67 1.45
N GLN A 49 -5.90 14.78 1.02
CA GLN A 49 -5.52 15.29 -0.31
C GLN A 49 -5.68 14.25 -1.44
N GLY A 50 -6.00 12.99 -1.12
CA GLY A 50 -6.14 11.93 -2.13
C GLY A 50 -4.82 11.48 -2.76
N ILE A 51 -3.68 11.79 -2.13
CA ILE A 51 -2.33 11.40 -2.59
C ILE A 51 -2.10 9.90 -2.36
N ALA A 52 -2.54 9.39 -1.20
CA ALA A 52 -2.46 7.98 -0.87
C ALA A 52 -3.68 7.53 -0.06
N ALA A 53 -4.26 6.40 -0.46
CA ALA A 53 -5.30 5.70 0.28
C ALA A 53 -4.65 4.76 1.30
N THR A 54 -4.60 5.18 2.55
CA THR A 54 -4.06 4.40 3.67
C THR A 54 -5.16 3.51 4.28
N HIS A 55 -4.86 2.22 4.41
CA HIS A 55 -5.73 1.23 5.03
C HIS A 55 -5.05 0.69 6.28
N LEU A 56 -5.71 0.89 7.42
CA LEU A 56 -5.30 0.38 8.71
C LEU A 56 -5.82 -1.04 8.89
N VAL A 57 -5.00 -1.93 9.42
CA VAL A 57 -5.35 -3.33 9.66
C VAL A 57 -5.43 -3.57 11.15
N PHE A 58 -6.56 -4.10 11.58
CA PHE A 58 -6.86 -4.39 12.96
C PHE A 58 -7.23 -5.87 13.16
N THR A 59 -7.11 -6.32 14.40
CA THR A 59 -7.69 -7.57 14.92
C THR A 59 -8.20 -7.32 16.32
N ASP A 60 -9.12 -8.15 16.78
CA ASP A 60 -9.53 -8.16 18.18
C ASP A 60 -8.51 -8.92 19.02
N LEU A 61 -8.04 -8.29 20.09
CA LEU A 61 -7.23 -8.91 21.13
C LEU A 61 -8.00 -8.77 22.45
N ARG A 62 -8.56 -9.87 22.95
CA ARG A 62 -9.42 -9.89 24.15
C ARG A 62 -10.57 -8.87 24.04
N GLU A 63 -11.28 -8.91 22.91
CA GLU A 63 -12.43 -8.02 22.60
C GLU A 63 -12.07 -6.54 22.42
N VAL A 64 -10.78 -6.20 22.41
CA VAL A 64 -10.31 -4.84 22.15
C VAL A 64 -9.69 -4.77 20.74
N PRO A 65 -10.14 -3.84 19.89
CA PRO A 65 -9.56 -3.64 18.57
C PRO A 65 -8.13 -3.09 18.69
N VAL A 66 -7.15 -3.78 18.10
CA VAL A 66 -5.74 -3.34 18.10
C VAL A 66 -5.20 -3.14 16.70
N LEU A 67 -4.50 -2.01 16.46
CA LEU A 67 -3.86 -1.70 15.19
C LEU A 67 -2.61 -2.59 15.03
N ILE A 68 -2.64 -3.54 14.10
CA ILE A 68 -1.56 -4.52 13.91
C ILE A 68 -0.70 -4.24 12.68
N GLY A 69 -1.13 -3.33 11.80
CA GLY A 69 -0.37 -2.92 10.63
C GLY A 69 -1.14 -1.94 9.75
N TYR A 70 -0.54 -1.55 8.64
CA TYR A 70 -1.20 -0.76 7.61
C TYR A 70 -0.57 -1.02 6.24
N PHE A 71 -1.28 -0.62 5.19
CA PHE A 71 -0.73 -0.46 3.85
C PHE A 71 -1.28 0.81 3.20
N ALA A 72 -0.50 1.44 2.33
CA ALA A 72 -0.90 2.62 1.59
C ALA A 72 -0.85 2.35 0.08
N LEU A 73 -1.93 2.70 -0.62
CA LEU A 73 -2.02 2.62 -2.07
C LEU A 73 -1.97 4.03 -2.65
N SER A 74 -1.28 4.22 -3.77
CA SER A 74 -1.22 5.51 -4.46
C SER A 74 -1.37 5.31 -5.97
N ASN A 75 -2.00 6.27 -6.63
CA ASN A 75 -2.05 6.31 -8.09
C ASN A 75 -0.71 6.82 -8.61
N LYS A 76 -0.06 6.06 -9.48
CA LYS A 76 1.19 6.45 -10.12
C LYS A 76 1.07 6.40 -11.63
N THR A 77 1.50 7.47 -12.27
CA THR A 77 1.64 7.53 -13.72
C THR A 77 3.07 7.18 -14.10
N ILE A 78 3.24 6.22 -15.01
CA ILE A 78 4.54 5.77 -15.51
C ILE A 78 4.67 6.17 -16.97
N HIS A 79 5.77 6.85 -17.31
CA HIS A 79 6.13 7.17 -18.69
C HIS A 79 7.12 6.15 -19.22
N ILE A 80 6.81 5.55 -20.37
CA ILE A 80 7.64 4.53 -21.01
C ILE A 80 7.95 4.98 -22.43
N SER A 81 9.22 5.24 -22.72
CA SER A 81 9.67 5.62 -24.06
C SER A 81 9.45 4.49 -25.06
N LYS A 82 9.01 4.80 -26.29
CA LYS A 82 8.94 3.82 -27.38
C LYS A 82 10.31 3.19 -27.67
N ARG A 83 11.40 3.95 -27.49
CA ARG A 83 12.78 3.46 -27.71
C ARG A 83 13.19 2.37 -26.73
N ALA A 84 12.55 2.30 -25.55
CA ALA A 84 12.81 1.27 -24.54
C ALA A 84 12.08 -0.06 -24.81
N LEU A 85 11.17 -0.10 -25.80
CA LEU A 85 10.31 -1.26 -26.08
C LEU A 85 10.49 -1.75 -27.52
N ASN A 86 10.63 -3.07 -27.69
CA ASN A 86 10.51 -3.68 -29.02
C ASN A 86 9.05 -3.67 -29.51
N TYR A 87 8.86 -3.97 -30.80
CA TYR A 87 7.54 -3.92 -31.45
C TYR A 87 6.46 -4.76 -30.73
N ASN A 88 6.82 -5.95 -30.24
CA ASN A 88 5.89 -6.83 -29.53
C ASN A 88 5.42 -6.23 -28.19
N TYR A 89 6.34 -5.66 -27.41
CA TYR A 89 5.98 -4.97 -26.17
C TYR A 89 5.18 -3.69 -26.43
N GLN A 90 5.51 -2.94 -27.48
CA GLN A 90 4.71 -1.78 -27.90
C GLN A 90 3.26 -2.17 -28.26
N ARG A 91 3.05 -3.31 -28.95
CA ARG A 91 1.69 -3.80 -29.23
C ARG A 91 0.92 -4.20 -27.96
N ARG A 92 1.60 -4.81 -26.99
CA ARG A 92 0.97 -5.21 -25.72
C ARG A 92 0.61 -4.00 -24.86
N ILE A 93 1.51 -3.02 -24.72
CA ILE A 93 1.31 -1.89 -23.82
C ILE A 93 0.21 -0.93 -24.27
N LYS A 94 0.00 -0.80 -25.59
CA LYS A 94 -1.11 -0.01 -26.18
C LYS A 94 -2.50 -0.41 -25.70
N ARG A 95 -2.67 -1.63 -25.17
CA ARG A 95 -3.95 -2.10 -24.64
C ARG A 95 -4.32 -1.41 -23.32
N PHE A 96 -3.32 -0.87 -22.61
CA PHE A 96 -3.45 -0.42 -21.22
C PHE A 96 -2.90 1.00 -21.01
N ALA A 97 -2.04 1.49 -21.91
CA ALA A 97 -1.40 2.79 -21.82
C ALA A 97 -1.88 3.74 -22.92
N THR A 98 -1.96 5.03 -22.61
CA THR A 98 -2.27 6.09 -23.58
C THR A 98 -0.99 6.56 -24.26
N PRO A 99 -0.99 6.81 -25.58
CA PRO A 99 0.14 7.47 -26.24
C PRO A 99 0.41 8.84 -25.61
N TYR A 100 1.67 9.13 -25.28
CA TYR A 100 2.07 10.41 -24.71
C TYR A 100 3.51 10.74 -25.16
N ASP A 101 3.68 11.89 -25.80
CA ASP A 101 4.94 12.32 -26.41
C ASP A 101 5.57 11.21 -27.30
N SER A 102 6.85 10.90 -27.10
CA SER A 102 7.61 9.87 -27.81
C SER A 102 7.43 8.46 -27.21
N GLY A 103 6.42 8.29 -26.34
CA GLY A 103 6.24 7.11 -25.51
C GLY A 103 4.78 6.71 -25.27
N TYR A 104 4.57 6.09 -24.13
CA TYR A 104 3.28 5.70 -23.57
C TYR A 104 3.20 6.16 -22.11
N MET A 105 2.01 6.52 -21.67
CA MET A 105 1.68 6.89 -20.31
C MET A 105 0.73 5.83 -19.73
N LEU A 106 1.11 5.26 -18.60
CA LEU A 106 0.35 4.19 -17.94
C LEU A 106 -0.05 4.65 -16.54
N SER A 107 -1.35 4.68 -16.28
CA SER A 107 -1.88 4.87 -14.92
C SER A 107 -1.86 3.54 -14.17
N THR A 108 -1.26 3.53 -12.98
CA THR A 108 -1.04 2.34 -12.17
C THR A 108 -1.42 2.57 -10.72
N LEU A 109 -1.71 1.47 -10.01
CA LEU A 109 -1.79 1.46 -8.56
C LEU A 109 -0.45 0.96 -8.00
N LEU A 110 0.16 1.78 -7.16
CA LEU A 110 1.39 1.48 -6.43
C LEU A 110 1.03 1.12 -4.99
N ILE A 111 1.52 -0.04 -4.53
CA ILE A 111 1.61 -0.32 -3.09
C ILE A 111 2.79 0.53 -2.59
N ALA A 112 2.49 1.73 -2.11
CA ALA A 112 3.49 2.73 -1.77
C ALA A 112 4.37 2.24 -0.61
N GLN A 113 3.73 1.69 0.41
CA GLN A 113 4.39 1.03 1.53
C GLN A 113 3.38 0.20 2.32
N LEU A 114 3.90 -0.66 3.18
CA LEU A 114 3.15 -1.43 4.16
C LEU A 114 4.06 -1.72 5.36
N GLY A 115 3.48 -1.83 6.55
CA GLY A 115 4.25 -2.04 7.76
C GLY A 115 3.42 -2.67 8.88
N LYS A 116 4.06 -3.57 9.63
CA LYS A 116 3.48 -4.18 10.83
C LYS A 116 3.70 -3.28 12.04
N ASN A 117 2.75 -3.26 12.97
CA ASN A 117 2.90 -2.57 14.25
C ASN A 117 3.66 -3.46 15.24
N PHE A 118 4.74 -2.96 15.82
CA PHE A 118 5.57 -3.69 16.80
C PHE A 118 5.23 -3.37 18.26
N THR A 119 4.34 -2.41 18.50
CA THR A 119 3.81 -2.13 19.84
C THR A 119 3.24 -3.41 20.45
N ASN A 120 3.57 -3.70 21.71
CA ASN A 120 3.07 -4.87 22.45
C ASN A 120 3.17 -6.20 21.69
N GLU A 121 4.20 -6.34 20.85
CA GLU A 121 4.41 -7.52 19.98
C GLU A 121 3.26 -7.79 18.98
N TYR A 122 2.46 -6.79 18.63
CA TYR A 122 1.36 -6.91 17.66
C TYR A 122 1.83 -7.39 16.28
N ASN A 123 3.12 -7.26 15.97
CA ASN A 123 3.72 -7.75 14.74
C ASN A 123 3.72 -9.30 14.65
N LYS A 124 3.43 -10.00 15.75
CA LYS A 124 3.24 -11.45 15.80
C LYS A 124 1.79 -11.85 15.46
N LEU A 125 0.85 -10.90 15.50
CA LEU A 125 -0.57 -11.14 15.21
C LEU A 125 -0.89 -11.16 13.71
N ILE A 126 0.07 -10.75 12.87
CA ILE A 126 -0.03 -10.77 11.40
C ILE A 126 1.35 -11.02 10.76
N THR A 127 1.38 -11.85 9.74
CA THR A 127 2.58 -12.08 8.91
C THR A 127 2.76 -10.98 7.86
N GLY A 128 3.97 -10.85 7.32
CA GLY A 128 4.21 -9.92 6.19
C GLY A 128 3.41 -10.32 4.95
N ASP A 129 3.28 -11.62 4.70
CA ASP A 129 2.58 -12.17 3.55
C ASP A 129 1.06 -11.94 3.62
N GLU A 130 0.45 -12.06 4.82
CA GLU A 130 -0.96 -11.71 5.01
C GLU A 130 -1.22 -10.23 4.75
N LEU A 131 -0.36 -9.34 5.27
CA LEU A 131 -0.49 -7.90 5.05
C LEU A 131 -0.32 -7.54 3.56
N LEU A 132 0.66 -8.15 2.89
CA LEU A 132 0.85 -7.99 1.44
C LEU A 132 -0.36 -8.52 0.66
N LYS A 133 -0.88 -9.70 1.03
CA LYS A 133 -2.06 -10.28 0.39
C LYS A 133 -3.26 -9.34 0.50
N MET A 134 -3.51 -8.73 1.65
CA MET A 134 -4.57 -7.72 1.82
C MET A 134 -4.39 -6.54 0.87
N ALA A 135 -3.17 -6.00 0.75
CA ALA A 135 -2.88 -4.91 -0.18
C ALA A 135 -3.13 -5.32 -1.64
N LEU A 136 -2.69 -6.51 -2.05
CA LEU A 136 -2.90 -7.04 -3.39
C LEU A 136 -4.39 -7.28 -3.68
N ASP A 137 -5.13 -7.84 -2.74
CA ASP A 137 -6.56 -8.09 -2.89
C ASP A 137 -7.34 -6.77 -2.96
N LYS A 138 -6.93 -5.74 -2.21
CA LYS A 138 -7.49 -4.40 -2.34
C LYS A 138 -7.23 -3.78 -3.71
N VAL A 139 -6.01 -3.95 -4.27
CA VAL A 139 -5.69 -3.52 -5.63
C VAL A 139 -6.58 -4.23 -6.65
N LYS A 140 -6.79 -5.54 -6.52
CA LYS A 140 -7.70 -6.29 -7.42
C LYS A 140 -9.14 -5.79 -7.34
N GLN A 141 -9.65 -5.52 -6.13
CA GLN A 141 -11.00 -4.98 -5.92
C GLN A 141 -11.19 -3.61 -6.58
N LEU A 142 -10.21 -2.70 -6.41
CA LEU A 142 -10.22 -1.39 -7.05
C LEU A 142 -10.02 -1.48 -8.58
N GLY A 143 -9.34 -2.53 -9.03
CA GLY A 143 -8.94 -2.74 -10.42
C GLY A 143 -10.01 -3.36 -11.32
N HIS A 144 -11.29 -3.35 -10.96
CA HIS A 144 -12.31 -4.08 -11.71
C HIS A 144 -12.69 -3.47 -13.08
N HIS A 145 -12.07 -2.38 -13.60
CA HIS A 145 -12.56 -1.72 -14.83
C HIS A 145 -11.56 -1.18 -15.89
N PRO A 146 -10.24 -1.44 -15.87
CA PRO A 146 -9.58 -1.79 -17.13
C PRO A 146 -8.56 -2.94 -17.02
N PRO A 147 -8.32 -3.69 -18.10
CA PRO A 147 -7.33 -4.75 -18.09
C PRO A 147 -5.93 -4.13 -17.92
N GLY A 148 -5.01 -4.78 -17.18
CA GLY A 148 -3.58 -4.45 -17.22
C GLY A 148 -3.01 -3.49 -16.16
N TYR A 149 -3.43 -3.61 -14.89
CA TYR A 149 -2.72 -2.94 -13.79
C TYR A 149 -1.30 -3.50 -13.65
N VAL A 150 -0.31 -2.62 -13.79
CA VAL A 150 1.05 -2.89 -13.32
C VAL A 150 1.08 -2.52 -11.84
N ILE A 151 1.23 -3.52 -10.97
CA ILE A 151 1.48 -3.27 -9.55
C ILE A 151 2.94 -2.89 -9.43
N SER A 152 3.20 -1.61 -9.19
CA SER A 152 4.51 -1.20 -8.71
C SER A 152 4.51 -1.43 -7.20
N ALA A 153 5.55 -2.07 -6.69
CA ALA A 153 5.78 -2.22 -5.26
C ALA A 153 7.26 -1.92 -5.01
N ASN A 154 7.55 -0.83 -4.32
CA ASN A 154 8.88 -0.58 -3.78
C ASN A 154 8.97 -1.32 -2.44
N PHE A 155 9.33 -2.60 -2.49
CA PHE A 155 9.66 -3.31 -1.27
C PHE A 155 11.07 -2.93 -0.82
N PHE A 156 11.18 -2.17 0.26
CA PHE A 156 12.40 -2.16 1.06
C PHE A 156 12.46 -3.46 1.87
N TYR A 157 12.78 -4.57 1.20
CA TYR A 157 13.10 -5.83 1.87
C TYR A 157 14.57 -5.81 2.32
N THR A 158 14.81 -5.56 3.61
CA THR A 158 16.07 -5.90 4.27
C THR A 158 16.06 -7.37 4.71
N HIS A 159 15.80 -8.29 3.78
CA HIS A 159 16.30 -9.66 3.89
C HIS A 159 16.44 -10.26 2.48
N LYS A 160 17.63 -10.80 2.21
CA LYS A 160 17.96 -11.52 0.98
C LYS A 160 16.88 -12.56 0.72
N LEU A 161 16.28 -12.50 -0.48
CA LEU A 161 15.46 -13.59 -0.99
C LEU A 161 16.24 -14.91 -0.84
N PRO A 162 15.63 -16.00 -0.37
CA PRO A 162 16.27 -17.30 -0.42
C PRO A 162 16.58 -17.63 -1.89
N LYS A 163 17.82 -18.02 -2.16
CA LYS A 163 18.19 -18.50 -3.49
C LYS A 163 17.33 -19.72 -3.82
N PRO A 164 16.81 -19.85 -5.05
CA PRO A 164 16.17 -21.08 -5.48
C PRO A 164 17.19 -22.22 -5.36
N SER A 165 16.80 -23.29 -4.68
CA SER A 165 17.56 -24.54 -4.66
C SER A 165 17.58 -25.13 -6.06
N THR A 166 18.76 -25.13 -6.66
CA THR A 166 19.17 -26.03 -7.75
C THR A 166 20.23 -26.96 -7.21
#